data_AF-K6XEW0-F1
#
_entry.id   AF-K6XEW0-F1
#
_cell.length_a   1.000
_cell.length_b   1.000
_cell.length_c   1.000
_cell.angle_alpha   90.00
_cell.angle_beta   90.00
_cell.angle_gamma   90.00
#
_symmetry.space_group_name_H-M   'P 1'
#
loop_
_entity.id
_entity.type
_entity.pdbx_description
1 polymer ?
#
loop_
_entity_poly.entity_id
_entity_poly.type
_entity_poly.pdbx_seq_one_letter_code
_entity_poly.pdbx_strand_id
1 'polypeptide(L)'
;MKQSARAMRMQRHHKRMAQDSKLSLVSLMDIFTILVFFLMVNASEVQVLQNSKSVELPESTAQQAAQETLILMVNNTDLILQGQKLASVQTILSQSDDLIPELVTELAYQVNRASNNGEKDADGNDIERAITIMGDKNIPYTLLKRIMQTCAQAGFTNISLAVAGQEPSGQQKENQVNDAATAQGEDQ
;
A
#
# COMPACT_ATOMS: atom_id res chain seq x y z
N MET A 1 -5.01 64.36 -55.56
CA MET A 1 -4.67 63.20 -56.42
C MET A 1 -5.90 62.29 -56.51
N LYS A 2 -6.36 61.94 -57.72
CA LYS A 2 -7.56 61.08 -57.90
C LYS A 2 -7.16 59.63 -57.63
N GLN A 3 -7.84 58.96 -56.69
CA GLN A 3 -7.55 57.56 -56.35
C GLN A 3 -7.75 56.66 -57.59
N SER A 4 -6.84 55.72 -57.80
CA SER A 4 -6.93 54.77 -58.92
C SER A 4 -8.13 53.82 -58.72
N ALA A 5 -8.77 53.42 -59.82
CA ALA A 5 -9.92 52.51 -59.78
C ALA A 5 -9.62 51.19 -59.04
N ARG A 6 -8.37 50.72 -59.13
CA ARG A 6 -7.89 49.53 -58.42
C ARG A 6 -7.78 49.76 -56.91
N ALA A 7 -7.30 50.92 -56.48
CA ALA A 7 -7.24 51.28 -55.06
C ALA A 7 -8.65 51.40 -54.47
N MET A 8 -9.59 52.01 -55.20
CA MET A 8 -11.01 52.04 -54.81
C MET A 8 -11.60 50.63 -54.69
N ARG A 9 -11.25 49.70 -55.58
CA ARG A 9 -11.73 48.31 -55.52
C ARG A 9 -11.18 47.55 -54.30
N MET A 10 -9.88 47.69 -54.01
CA MET A 10 -9.28 47.08 -52.81
C MET A 10 -9.85 47.65 -51.52
N GLN A 11 -10.08 48.97 -51.47
CA GLN A 11 -10.64 49.63 -50.29
C GLN A 11 -12.09 49.17 -50.02
N ARG A 12 -12.89 48.99 -51.08
CA ARG A 12 -14.25 48.42 -50.96
C ARG A 12 -14.23 46.97 -50.46
N HIS A 13 -13.28 46.16 -50.93
CA HIS A 13 -13.13 44.77 -50.49
C HIS A 13 -12.74 44.67 -49.01
N HIS A 14 -11.74 45.45 -48.57
CA HIS A 14 -11.34 45.50 -47.17
C HIS A 14 -12.45 46.04 -46.26
N LYS A 15 -13.21 47.05 -46.71
CA LYS A 15 -14.34 47.57 -45.94
C LYS A 15 -15.46 46.53 -45.76
N ARG A 16 -15.66 45.62 -46.72
CA ARG A 16 -16.58 44.47 -46.58
C ARG A 16 -16.05 43.43 -45.59
N MET A 17 -14.81 42.99 -45.74
CA MET A 17 -14.21 41.99 -44.83
C MET A 17 -14.13 42.48 -43.38
N ALA A 18 -13.89 43.78 -43.17
CA ALA A 18 -13.79 44.36 -41.82
C ALA A 18 -15.15 44.45 -41.09
N GLN A 19 -16.28 44.22 -41.76
CA GLN A 19 -17.60 44.22 -41.12
C GLN A 19 -18.11 42.84 -40.70
N ASP A 20 -17.47 41.75 -41.13
CA ASP A 20 -18.01 40.39 -41.02
C ASP A 20 -17.41 39.52 -39.90
N SER A 21 -16.66 40.08 -38.95
CA SER A 21 -16.09 39.30 -37.83
C SER A 21 -16.72 39.62 -36.47
N LYS A 22 -18.02 39.93 -36.43
CA LYS A 22 -18.79 39.81 -35.20
C LYS A 22 -19.20 38.35 -35.08
N LEU A 23 -18.60 37.63 -34.14
CA LEU A 23 -19.02 36.26 -33.81
C LEU A 23 -20.54 36.26 -33.68
N SER A 24 -21.21 35.41 -34.45
CA SER A 24 -22.66 35.30 -34.42
C SER A 24 -23.04 34.84 -33.02
N LEU A 25 -23.66 35.73 -32.23
CA LEU A 25 -24.14 35.42 -30.88
C LEU A 25 -25.11 34.22 -30.90
N VAL A 26 -25.80 34.02 -32.01
CA VAL A 26 -26.62 32.82 -32.28
C VAL A 26 -25.74 31.56 -32.32
N SER A 27 -24.63 31.58 -33.07
CA SER A 27 -23.69 30.44 -33.14
C SER A 27 -22.98 30.19 -31.80
N LEU A 28 -22.72 31.24 -31.01
CA LEU A 28 -22.12 31.12 -29.68
C LEU A 28 -23.10 30.50 -28.67
N MET A 29 -24.38 30.87 -28.74
CA MET A 29 -25.42 30.22 -27.96
C MET A 29 -25.54 28.75 -28.34
N ASP A 30 -25.46 28.41 -29.63
CA ASP A 30 -25.63 27.04 -30.14
C ASP A 30 -24.51 26.08 -29.70
N ILE A 31 -23.25 26.56 -29.68
CA ILE A 31 -22.14 25.75 -29.14
C ILE A 31 -22.20 25.63 -27.61
N PHE A 32 -22.72 26.62 -26.91
CA PHE A 32 -22.86 26.54 -25.46
C PHE A 32 -23.99 25.58 -25.07
N THR A 33 -25.12 25.63 -25.77
CA THR A 33 -26.26 24.73 -25.52
C THR A 33 -25.92 23.28 -25.84
N ILE A 34 -25.21 22.98 -26.94
CA ILE A 34 -24.81 21.60 -27.25
C ILE A 34 -23.89 21.01 -26.19
N LEU A 35 -22.96 21.80 -25.64
CA LEU A 35 -22.08 21.35 -24.55
C LEU A 35 -22.85 21.11 -23.26
N VAL A 36 -23.80 21.99 -22.90
CA VAL A 36 -24.64 21.80 -21.71
C VAL A 36 -25.54 20.58 -21.85
N PHE A 37 -26.17 20.36 -23.02
CA PHE A 37 -26.95 19.16 -23.26
C PHE A 37 -26.08 17.90 -23.28
N PHE A 38 -24.90 17.95 -23.90
CA PHE A 38 -23.94 16.86 -23.90
C PHE A 38 -23.50 16.50 -22.48
N LEU A 39 -23.14 17.51 -21.68
CA LEU A 39 -22.82 17.34 -20.26
C LEU A 39 -24.02 16.81 -19.48
N MET A 40 -25.24 17.30 -19.73
CA MET A 40 -26.44 16.82 -19.06
C MET A 40 -26.71 15.34 -19.37
N VAL A 41 -26.58 14.92 -20.64
CA VAL A 41 -26.78 13.52 -21.05
C VAL A 41 -25.68 12.61 -20.47
N ASN A 42 -24.41 13.00 -20.57
CA ASN A 42 -23.29 12.17 -20.10
C ASN A 42 -23.12 12.20 -18.57
N ALA A 43 -23.45 13.31 -17.90
CA ALA A 43 -23.42 13.39 -16.44
C ALA A 43 -24.59 12.63 -15.80
N SER A 44 -25.68 12.40 -16.54
CA SER A 44 -26.80 11.58 -16.07
C SER A 44 -26.49 10.08 -16.07
N GLU A 45 -25.43 9.61 -16.77
CA GLU A 45 -25.01 8.19 -16.74
C GLU A 45 -24.21 7.80 -15.48
N VAL A 46 -23.75 8.76 -14.67
CA VAL A 46 -22.97 8.49 -13.44
C VAL A 46 -23.85 8.41 -12.19
N GLN A 47 -25.14 8.71 -12.28
CA GLN A 47 -26.06 8.52 -11.17
C GLN A 47 -27.14 7.51 -11.52
N VAL A 48 -27.08 6.44 -10.72
CA VAL A 48 -28.08 5.37 -10.55
C VAL A 48 -27.66 4.12 -11.32
N LEU A 49 -26.74 3.37 -10.68
CA LEU A 49 -26.92 1.92 -10.57
C LEU A 49 -28.41 1.72 -10.26
N GLN A 50 -29.16 1.44 -11.31
CA GLN A 50 -30.58 1.14 -11.25
C GLN A 50 -30.71 0.08 -10.19
N ASN A 51 -31.31 0.50 -9.08
CA ASN A 51 -31.82 -0.30 -8.00
C ASN A 51 -32.85 -1.26 -8.62
N SER A 52 -32.36 -2.29 -9.33
CA SER A 52 -33.14 -3.44 -9.73
C SER A 52 -33.40 -4.22 -8.45
N LYS A 53 -34.56 -3.91 -7.87
CA LYS A 53 -35.27 -4.68 -6.86
C LYS A 53 -35.39 -6.14 -7.30
N SER A 54 -34.38 -6.95 -7.04
CA SER A 54 -34.45 -8.43 -7.01
C SER A 54 -33.14 -9.08 -6.55
N VAL A 55 -32.33 -8.38 -5.76
CA VAL A 55 -31.14 -8.99 -5.14
C VAL A 55 -31.36 -8.95 -3.64
N GLU A 56 -31.79 -10.09 -3.07
CA GLU A 56 -31.56 -10.36 -1.66
C GLU A 56 -30.05 -10.48 -1.49
N LEU A 57 -29.43 -9.40 -1.03
CA LEU A 57 -28.05 -9.45 -0.59
C LEU A 57 -28.05 -10.28 0.71
N PRO A 58 -27.28 -11.37 0.78
CA PRO A 58 -27.11 -12.06 2.05
C PRO A 58 -26.52 -11.08 3.06
N GLU A 59 -27.04 -11.09 4.28
CA GLU A 59 -26.46 -10.38 5.43
C GLU A 59 -24.98 -10.78 5.51
N SER A 60 -24.10 -9.89 5.09
CA SER A 60 -22.67 -10.12 5.17
C SER A 60 -22.27 -9.92 6.63
N THR A 61 -22.23 -11.01 7.39
CA THR A 61 -21.47 -11.06 8.65
C THR A 61 -19.98 -11.19 8.36
N ALA A 62 -19.47 -10.54 7.31
CA ALA A 62 -18.04 -10.37 7.11
C ALA A 62 -17.52 -9.28 8.08
N GLN A 63 -17.79 -9.45 9.36
CA GLN A 63 -16.78 -9.17 10.36
C GLN A 63 -15.70 -10.23 10.08
N GLN A 64 -14.76 -9.92 9.19
CA GLN A 64 -13.42 -10.49 9.34
C GLN A 64 -12.97 -9.98 10.70
N ALA A 65 -13.24 -10.76 11.76
CA ALA A 65 -12.70 -10.47 13.08
C ALA A 65 -11.20 -10.28 12.84
N ALA A 66 -10.67 -9.15 13.29
CA ALA A 66 -9.25 -8.90 13.20
C ALA A 66 -8.57 -10.15 13.77
N GLN A 67 -7.81 -10.87 12.95
CA GLN A 67 -7.10 -12.05 13.42
C GLN A 67 -6.25 -11.58 14.60
N GLU A 68 -6.56 -12.04 15.80
CA GLU A 68 -5.83 -11.66 17.00
C GLU A 68 -4.44 -12.29 16.92
N THR A 69 -3.52 -11.61 16.23
CA THR A 69 -2.14 -12.05 16.14
C THR A 69 -1.49 -11.82 17.49
N LEU A 70 -0.91 -12.87 18.08
CA LEU A 70 -0.17 -12.76 19.33
C LEU A 70 1.05 -11.86 19.12
N ILE A 71 1.22 -10.84 19.97
CA ILE A 71 2.37 -9.93 19.92
C ILE A 71 3.35 -10.32 21.02
N LEU A 72 4.55 -10.74 20.62
CA LEU A 72 5.68 -11.03 21.49
C LEU A 72 6.72 -9.92 21.35
N MET A 73 6.93 -9.14 22.40
CA MET A 73 7.93 -8.09 22.45
C MET A 73 9.19 -8.58 23.16
N VAL A 74 10.34 -8.30 22.55
CA VAL A 74 11.65 -8.62 23.08
C VAL A 74 12.45 -7.33 23.14
N ASN A 75 12.80 -6.90 24.35
CA ASN A 75 13.72 -5.78 24.56
C ASN A 75 15.06 -6.32 25.13
N ASN A 76 15.99 -5.44 25.52
CA ASN A 76 17.30 -5.88 26.03
C ASN A 76 17.25 -6.54 27.43
N THR A 77 16.16 -6.38 28.17
CA THR A 77 16.03 -6.81 29.57
C THR A 77 14.98 -7.90 29.76
N ASP A 78 13.90 -7.88 28.99
CA ASP A 78 12.66 -8.60 29.24
C ASP A 78 12.05 -9.19 27.97
N LEU A 79 11.41 -10.34 28.16
CA LEU A 79 10.52 -10.99 27.21
C LEU A 79 9.07 -10.74 27.66
N ILE A 80 8.26 -10.14 26.79
CA ILE A 80 6.91 -9.69 27.12
C ILE A 80 5.93 -10.25 26.08
N LEU A 81 4.88 -10.93 26.52
CA LEU A 81 3.80 -11.42 25.65
C LEU A 81 2.50 -10.68 25.99
N GLN A 82 1.86 -10.05 25.00
CA GLN A 82 0.61 -9.29 25.19
C GLN A 82 0.65 -8.27 26.35
N GLY A 83 1.82 -7.66 26.60
CA GLY A 83 2.02 -6.70 27.69
C GLY A 83 2.32 -7.32 29.06
N GLN A 84 2.32 -8.65 29.19
CA GLN A 84 2.72 -9.37 30.40
C GLN A 84 4.20 -9.76 30.30
N LYS A 85 5.00 -9.39 31.30
CA LYS A 85 6.40 -9.82 31.39
C LYS A 85 6.45 -11.29 31.75
N LEU A 86 7.10 -12.10 30.90
CA LEU A 86 7.32 -13.52 31.12
C LEU A 86 8.65 -13.76 31.81
N ALA A 87 9.72 -13.23 31.22
CA ALA A 87 11.10 -13.58 31.55
C ALA A 87 12.01 -12.36 31.52
N SER A 88 13.18 -12.47 32.16
CA SER A 88 14.31 -11.60 31.83
C SER A 88 15.19 -12.25 30.76
N VAL A 89 15.74 -11.44 29.85
CA VAL A 89 16.65 -11.90 28.79
C VAL A 89 17.92 -12.51 29.39
N GLN A 90 18.42 -11.98 30.50
CA GLN A 90 19.58 -12.51 31.19
C GLN A 90 19.31 -13.93 31.73
N THR A 91 18.12 -14.17 32.29
CA THR A 91 17.71 -15.52 32.73
C THR A 91 17.69 -16.48 31.55
N ILE A 92 17.07 -16.09 30.43
CA ILE A 92 16.98 -16.93 29.23
C ILE A 92 18.38 -17.28 28.69
N LEU A 93 19.25 -16.28 28.57
CA LEU A 93 20.62 -16.47 28.07
C LEU A 93 21.49 -17.32 29.01
N SER A 94 21.22 -17.30 30.31
CA SER A 94 21.92 -18.14 31.29
C SER A 94 21.48 -19.61 31.28
N GLN A 95 20.29 -19.89 30.72
CA GLN A 95 19.78 -21.25 30.55
C GLN A 95 20.40 -21.90 29.31
N SER A 96 20.85 -23.15 29.47
CA SER A 96 21.43 -23.97 28.40
C SER A 96 20.39 -24.65 27.51
N ASP A 97 19.11 -24.61 27.87
CA ASP A 97 18.04 -25.25 27.10
C ASP A 97 17.73 -24.49 25.82
N ASP A 98 17.50 -25.21 24.73
CA ASP A 98 17.10 -24.60 23.45
C ASP A 98 15.73 -23.91 23.53
N LEU A 99 14.89 -24.32 24.48
CA LEU A 99 13.54 -23.81 24.69
C LEU A 99 13.47 -22.87 25.89
N ILE A 100 12.51 -21.95 25.85
CA ILE A 100 12.25 -21.00 26.93
C ILE A 100 11.03 -21.51 27.72
N PRO A 101 11.19 -22.09 28.93
CA PRO A 101 10.11 -22.79 29.64
C PRO A 101 8.89 -21.89 29.94
N GLU A 102 9.16 -20.64 30.32
CA GLU A 102 8.13 -19.63 30.62
C GLU A 102 7.30 -19.31 29.37
N LEU A 103 7.95 -19.20 28.20
CA LEU A 103 7.26 -18.97 26.93
C LEU A 103 6.49 -20.23 26.47
N VAL A 104 7.02 -21.43 26.66
CA VAL A 104 6.30 -22.69 26.33
C VAL A 104 4.99 -22.78 27.09
N THR A 105 5.03 -22.50 28.39
CA THR A 105 3.87 -22.62 29.28
C THR A 105 2.79 -21.62 28.90
N GLU A 106 3.18 -20.38 28.63
CA GLU A 106 2.25 -19.33 28.23
C GLU A 106 1.66 -19.60 26.83
N LEU A 107 2.48 -19.98 25.84
CA LEU A 107 1.99 -20.30 24.50
C LEU A 107 1.03 -21.50 24.51
N ALA A 108 1.30 -22.52 25.34
CA ALA A 108 0.38 -23.64 25.52
C ALA A 108 -0.95 -23.19 26.15
N TYR A 109 -0.92 -22.25 27.11
CA TYR A 109 -2.13 -21.66 27.68
C TYR A 109 -2.97 -20.94 26.61
N GLN A 110 -2.32 -20.12 25.77
CA GLN A 110 -2.99 -19.39 24.70
C GLN A 110 -3.61 -20.33 23.65
N VAL A 111 -2.90 -21.39 23.27
CA VAL A 111 -3.41 -22.41 22.33
C VAL A 111 -4.65 -23.12 22.90
N ASN A 112 -4.61 -23.52 24.17
CA ASN A 112 -5.75 -24.18 24.82
C ASN A 112 -6.95 -23.23 24.97
N ARG A 113 -6.71 -21.95 25.26
CA ARG A 113 -7.76 -20.92 25.34
C ARG A 113 -8.46 -20.72 24.00
N ALA A 114 -7.71 -20.59 22.91
CA ALA A 114 -8.26 -20.46 21.56
C ALA A 114 -9.04 -21.72 21.12
N SER A 115 -8.48 -22.92 21.39
CA SER A 115 -9.15 -24.19 21.06
C SER A 115 -10.48 -24.37 21.77
N ASN A 116 -10.61 -23.92 23.03
CA ASN A 116 -11.87 -23.99 23.78
C ASN A 116 -12.94 -23.03 23.26
N ASN A 117 -12.54 -21.95 22.59
CA ASN A 117 -13.46 -21.00 21.98
C ASN A 117 -14.04 -21.50 20.64
N GLY A 118 -13.61 -22.68 20.17
CA GLY A 118 -14.15 -23.31 18.96
C GLY A 118 -13.84 -22.54 17.69
N GLU A 119 -12.79 -21.72 17.70
CA GLU A 119 -12.40 -20.90 16.57
C GLU A 119 -11.89 -21.82 15.45
N LYS A 120 -12.70 -21.97 14.40
CA LYS A 120 -12.36 -22.61 13.13
C LYS A 120 -12.36 -21.55 12.04
N ASP A 121 -11.53 -21.73 11.02
CA ASP A 121 -11.63 -20.85 9.85
C ASP A 121 -12.97 -21.04 9.12
N ALA A 122 -13.27 -20.17 8.17
CA ALA A 122 -14.50 -20.23 7.37
C ALA A 122 -14.65 -21.55 6.57
N ASP A 123 -13.56 -22.29 6.38
CA ASP A 123 -13.48 -23.56 5.65
C ASP A 123 -13.45 -24.79 6.59
N GLY A 124 -13.55 -24.59 7.91
CA GLY A 124 -13.57 -25.64 8.91
C GLY A 124 -12.20 -26.22 9.29
N ASN A 125 -11.10 -25.59 8.87
CA ASN A 125 -9.73 -25.98 9.23
C ASN A 125 -9.31 -25.37 10.58
N ASP A 126 -8.26 -25.95 11.16
CA ASP A 126 -7.55 -25.35 12.29
C ASP A 126 -7.03 -23.97 11.90
N ILE A 127 -7.32 -22.97 12.73
CA ILE A 127 -6.89 -21.59 12.48
C ILE A 127 -5.36 -21.55 12.43
N GLU A 128 -4.83 -20.96 11.35
CA GLU A 128 -3.42 -20.63 11.26
C GLU A 128 -3.04 -19.70 12.41
N ARG A 129 -2.25 -20.23 13.34
CA ARG A 129 -1.78 -19.49 14.52
C ARG A 129 -0.62 -18.58 14.12
N ALA A 130 -0.93 -17.28 14.06
CA ALA A 130 0.04 -16.25 13.75
C ALA A 130 0.60 -15.57 15.02
N ILE A 131 1.90 -15.36 15.05
CA ILE A 131 2.61 -14.61 16.10
C ILE A 131 3.55 -13.58 15.46
N THR A 132 3.51 -12.35 15.98
CA THR A 132 4.41 -11.27 15.58
C THR A 132 5.44 -11.04 16.68
N ILE A 133 6.71 -11.23 16.34
CA ILE A 133 7.85 -10.96 17.23
C ILE A 133 8.33 -9.54 16.95
N MET A 134 8.16 -8.65 17.92
CA MET A 134 8.69 -7.30 17.91
C MET A 134 10.03 -7.27 18.64
N GLY A 135 11.10 -7.10 17.89
CA GLY A 135 12.46 -7.14 18.43
C GLY A 135 13.14 -5.78 18.41
N ASP A 136 13.85 -5.44 19.49
CA ASP A 136 14.86 -4.38 19.48
C ASP A 136 16.01 -4.72 18.52
N LYS A 137 16.66 -3.68 17.97
CA LYS A 137 17.74 -3.75 16.99
C LYS A 137 18.93 -4.58 17.48
N ASN A 138 19.18 -4.59 18.79
CA ASN A 138 20.38 -5.17 19.39
C ASN A 138 20.16 -6.59 19.92
N ILE A 139 19.05 -7.25 19.58
CA ILE A 139 18.78 -8.60 20.05
C ILE A 139 19.82 -9.60 19.51
N PRO A 140 20.45 -10.41 20.38
CA PRO A 140 21.31 -11.50 19.94
C PRO A 140 20.55 -12.50 19.05
N TYR A 141 21.11 -12.85 17.90
CA TYR A 141 20.50 -13.84 17.00
C TYR A 141 20.23 -15.19 17.68
N THR A 142 21.07 -15.59 18.64
CA THR A 142 20.89 -16.81 19.44
C THR A 142 19.59 -16.78 20.24
N LEU A 143 19.25 -15.63 20.83
CA LEU A 143 18.00 -15.45 21.57
C LEU A 143 16.81 -15.51 20.62
N LEU A 144 16.87 -14.77 19.50
CA LEU A 144 15.80 -14.77 18.50
C LEU A 144 15.53 -16.18 17.96
N LYS A 145 16.58 -16.94 17.66
CA LYS A 145 16.48 -18.33 17.20
C LYS A 145 15.76 -19.22 18.22
N ARG A 146 16.11 -19.13 19.50
CA ARG A 146 15.46 -19.89 20.58
C ARG A 146 13.99 -19.52 20.74
N ILE A 147 13.66 -18.24 20.64
CA ILE A 147 12.28 -17.75 20.65
C ILE A 147 11.50 -18.35 19.47
N MET A 148 12.02 -18.24 18.24
CA MET A 148 11.36 -18.77 17.04
C MET A 148 11.15 -20.29 17.13
N GLN A 149 12.15 -21.03 17.63
CA GLN A 149 12.05 -22.48 17.83
C GLN A 149 10.98 -22.82 18.87
N THR A 150 10.91 -22.07 19.98
CA THR A 150 9.88 -22.24 21.01
C THR A 150 8.48 -21.99 20.45
N CYS A 151 8.30 -20.92 19.65
CA CYS A 151 7.03 -20.60 19.00
C CYS A 151 6.60 -21.69 18.01
N ALA A 152 7.54 -22.17 17.18
CA ALA A 152 7.27 -23.22 16.20
C ALA A 152 6.84 -24.53 16.88
N GLN A 153 7.51 -24.92 17.98
CA GLN A 153 7.15 -26.12 18.73
C GLN A 153 5.81 -25.99 19.44
N ALA A 154 5.42 -24.78 19.84
CA ALA A 154 4.10 -24.50 20.40
C ALA A 154 2.97 -24.47 19.35
N GLY A 155 3.28 -24.69 18.07
CA GLY A 155 2.28 -24.77 17.00
C GLY A 155 1.92 -23.44 16.34
N PHE A 156 2.77 -22.41 16.49
CA PHE A 156 2.69 -21.16 15.73
C PHE A 156 3.48 -21.28 14.43
N THR A 157 2.77 -21.53 13.33
CA THR A 157 3.37 -21.75 12.00
C THR A 157 3.65 -20.46 11.26
N ASN A 158 2.86 -19.41 11.51
CA ASN A 158 3.00 -18.12 10.86
C ASN A 158 3.71 -17.13 11.81
N ILE A 159 5.03 -17.04 11.69
CA ILE A 159 5.87 -16.15 12.52
C ILE A 159 6.27 -14.93 11.70
N SER A 160 5.79 -13.76 12.08
CA SER A 160 6.18 -12.48 11.51
C SER A 160 7.20 -11.78 12.41
N LEU A 161 8.25 -11.20 11.81
CA LEU A 161 9.26 -10.43 12.54
C LEU A 161 9.08 -8.94 12.23
N ALA A 162 8.88 -8.13 13.26
CA ALA A 162 8.84 -6.69 13.17
C ALA A 162 10.07 -6.09 13.88
N VAL A 163 10.92 -5.43 13.11
CA VAL A 163 12.09 -4.70 13.61
C VAL A 163 11.95 -3.23 13.24
N ALA A 164 12.39 -2.33 14.11
CA ALA A 164 12.49 -0.92 13.78
C ALA A 164 13.63 -0.73 12.77
N GLY A 165 13.30 -0.74 11.48
CA GLY A 165 14.24 -0.50 10.40
C GLY A 165 14.60 0.99 10.31
N GLN A 166 15.89 1.27 10.26
CA GLN A 166 16.38 2.47 9.58
C GLN A 166 16.50 2.08 8.11
N GLU A 167 15.91 2.88 7.20
CA GLU A 167 15.82 2.57 5.77
C GLU A 167 17.16 2.01 5.24
N PRO A 168 17.16 0.87 4.54
CA PRO A 168 18.38 0.38 3.91
C PRO A 168 18.78 1.40 2.85
N SER A 169 19.84 2.17 3.11
CA SER A 169 20.44 3.08 2.14
C SER A 169 20.91 2.26 0.94
N GLY A 170 20.08 2.20 -0.10
CA GLY A 170 20.39 1.52 -1.35
C GLY A 170 21.64 2.14 -1.99
N GLN A 171 22.72 1.37 -2.00
CA GLN A 171 23.91 1.68 -2.77
C GLN A 171 23.55 1.67 -4.26
N GLN A 172 23.46 2.85 -4.87
CA GLN A 172 23.52 3.00 -6.32
C GLN A 172 24.96 2.76 -6.79
N LYS A 173 25.24 1.52 -7.20
CA LYS A 173 26.29 1.10 -8.11
C LYS A 173 25.53 0.25 -9.15
N GLU A 174 25.61 0.41 -10.46
CA GLU A 174 26.64 0.93 -11.35
C GLU A 174 26.05 0.81 -12.77
N ASN A 175 26.16 1.86 -13.60
CA ASN A 175 26.52 1.70 -15.02
C ASN A 175 26.68 3.09 -15.65
N GLN A 176 27.87 3.67 -15.46
CA GLN A 176 28.39 4.61 -16.46
C GLN A 176 28.87 3.78 -17.63
N VAL A 177 28.08 3.83 -18.70
CA VAL A 177 28.45 3.35 -20.01
C VAL A 177 29.72 4.07 -20.45
N ASN A 178 30.71 3.26 -20.80
CA ASN A 178 31.96 3.64 -21.45
C ASN A 178 31.70 4.57 -22.64
N ASP A 179 32.26 5.77 -22.60
CA ASP A 179 32.63 6.48 -23.82
C ASP A 179 33.75 7.50 -23.55
N ALA A 180 34.99 7.00 -23.49
CA ALA A 180 36.20 7.83 -23.55
C ALA A 180 37.41 6.96 -23.95
N ALA A 181 37.42 6.49 -25.20
CA ALA A 181 38.64 5.91 -25.79
C ALA A 181 38.67 6.15 -27.30
N THR A 182 38.84 7.41 -27.74
CA THR A 182 39.53 7.73 -29.00
C THR A 182 40.09 9.14 -28.90
N ALA A 183 41.29 9.26 -28.32
CA ALA A 183 42.20 10.38 -28.54
C ALA A 183 43.61 9.92 -28.14
N GLN A 184 44.27 9.18 -29.03
CA GLN A 184 45.72 9.01 -29.04
C GLN A 184 46.26 9.83 -30.22
N GLY A 185 46.80 11.02 -29.95
CA GLY A 185 48.12 11.42 -30.44
C GLY A 185 49.11 11.16 -29.28
N GLU A 186 50.39 10.91 -29.46
CA GLU A 186 51.36 11.29 -30.49
C GLU A 186 52.52 10.25 -30.52
N ASP A 187 53.41 10.42 -31.50
CA ASP A 187 54.82 9.99 -31.57
C ASP A 187 55.20 8.57 -32.08
N GLN A 188 55.28 8.44 -33.41
CA GLN A 188 56.56 8.29 -34.15
C GLN A 188 56.39 8.54 -35.65
#